data_AF-T2M4W9-F1
#
_entry.id   AF-T2M4W9-F1
#
_cell.length_a   1.000
_cell.length_b   1.000
_cell.length_c   1.000
_cell.angle_alpha   90.00
_cell.angle_beta   90.00
_cell.angle_gamma   90.00
#
_symmetry.space_group_name_H-M   'P 1'
#
loop_
_entity.id
_entity.type
_entity.pdbx_description
1 polymer ?
#
loop_
_entity_poly.entity_id
_entity_poly.type
_entity_poly.pdbx_seq_one_letter_code
_entity_poly.pdbx_strand_id
1 'polypeptide(L)'
;MSPLPLLKLGTLVVKQLSKPLANAIKSTVKENPRFAKTVALPAQAFHIMEQRVRMAGFGWKNKVEVKPLNEDAAVNLGAEMVGEFVIFSLAAICVILQVVYSKRSEKRKEEVLNNKLVSLQEQILQLNVEKSEFKQEISNLKESILLLKSVKVELNSN
;
A
#
# COMPACT_ATOMS: atom_id res chain seq x y z
N MET A 1 1.17 13.38 -3.33
CA MET A 1 2.32 12.89 -4.10
C MET A 1 2.13 11.42 -4.38
N SER A 2 1.87 11.08 -5.64
CA SER A 2 1.44 9.78 -6.14
C SER A 2 2.45 8.66 -5.80
N PRO A 3 2.04 7.54 -5.17
CA PRO A 3 2.92 6.39 -4.86
C PRO A 3 3.35 5.58 -6.10
N LEU A 4 3.01 6.06 -7.30
CA LEU A 4 3.10 5.36 -8.58
C LEU A 4 4.52 5.14 -9.14
N PRO A 5 5.55 5.98 -8.90
CA PRO A 5 6.88 5.77 -9.51
C PRO A 5 7.57 4.50 -9.00
N LEU A 6 7.52 4.26 -7.68
CA LEU A 6 8.18 3.11 -7.04
C LEU A 6 7.53 1.78 -7.43
N LEU A 7 6.21 1.75 -7.59
CA LEU A 7 5.47 0.56 -7.99
C LEU A 7 5.78 0.18 -9.45
N LYS A 8 5.86 1.19 -10.34
CA LYS A 8 6.26 1.00 -11.74
C LYS A 8 7.71 0.55 -11.89
N LEU A 9 8.63 1.10 -11.09
CA LEU A 9 10.03 0.68 -11.10
C LEU A 9 10.23 -0.71 -10.50
N GLY A 10 9.56 -1.01 -9.38
CA GLY A 10 9.60 -2.34 -8.75
C GLY A 10 9.07 -3.43 -9.69
N THR A 11 7.95 -3.18 -10.36
CA THR A 11 7.40 -4.12 -11.35
C THR A 11 8.30 -4.33 -12.58
N LEU A 12 9.02 -3.29 -13.02
CA LEU A 12 10.01 -3.42 -14.09
C LEU A 12 11.22 -4.26 -13.68
N VAL A 13 11.77 -4.01 -12.49
CA VAL A 13 12.91 -4.77 -11.94
C VAL A 13 12.54 -6.24 -11.74
N VAL A 14 11.36 -6.53 -11.19
CA VAL A 14 10.84 -7.89 -11.09
C VAL A 14 10.74 -8.51 -12.49
N LYS A 15 10.21 -7.79 -13.49
CA LYS A 15 10.08 -8.33 -14.85
C LYS A 15 11.44 -8.61 -15.51
N GLN A 16 12.46 -7.80 -15.25
CA GLN A 16 13.81 -7.94 -15.82
C GLN A 16 14.66 -9.00 -15.13
N LEU A 17 14.50 -9.21 -13.83
CA LEU A 17 15.27 -10.21 -13.07
C LEU A 17 14.56 -11.56 -13.00
N SER A 18 13.23 -11.58 -12.90
CA SER A 18 12.51 -12.84 -12.70
C SER A 18 12.48 -13.71 -13.94
N LYS A 19 12.52 -13.14 -15.16
CA LYS A 19 12.61 -13.92 -16.41
C LYS A 19 13.93 -14.69 -16.57
N PRO A 20 15.11 -14.05 -16.50
CA PRO A 20 16.37 -14.78 -16.62
C PRO A 20 16.55 -15.77 -15.47
N LEU A 21 16.12 -15.42 -14.25
CA LEU A 21 16.19 -16.33 -13.10
C LEU A 21 15.28 -17.55 -13.28
N ALA A 22 14.02 -17.34 -13.70
CA ALA A 22 13.11 -18.44 -13.99
C ALA A 22 13.65 -19.35 -15.11
N ASN A 23 14.24 -18.77 -16.16
CA ASN A 23 14.85 -19.55 -17.24
C ASN A 23 16.08 -20.35 -16.79
N ALA A 24 16.92 -19.77 -15.92
CA ALA A 24 18.07 -20.47 -15.34
C ALA A 24 17.64 -21.62 -14.42
N ILE A 25 16.59 -21.42 -13.62
CA ILE A 25 16.03 -22.50 -12.78
C ILE A 25 15.42 -23.60 -13.66
N LYS A 26 14.70 -23.22 -14.72
CA LYS A 26 14.14 -24.17 -15.69
C LYS A 26 15.22 -25.02 -16.38
N SER A 27 16.37 -24.43 -16.76
CA SER A 27 17.47 -25.21 -17.34
C SER A 27 18.10 -26.15 -16.31
N THR A 28 18.29 -25.68 -15.08
CA THR A 28 18.82 -26.48 -13.96
C THR A 28 17.95 -27.70 -13.67
N VAL A 29 16.63 -27.56 -13.76
CA VAL A 29 15.68 -28.69 -13.60
C VAL A 29 15.90 -29.76 -14.67
N LYS A 30 16.16 -29.36 -15.92
CA LYS A 30 16.37 -30.29 -17.04
C LYS A 30 17.72 -30.98 -16.99
N GLU A 31 18.74 -30.29 -16.47
CA GLU A 31 20.11 -30.81 -16.36
C GLU A 31 20.28 -31.77 -15.18
N ASN A 32 19.46 -31.64 -14.12
CA ASN A 32 19.60 -32.44 -12.91
C ASN A 32 18.43 -33.44 -12.72
N PRO A 33 18.67 -34.76 -12.91
CA PRO A 33 17.63 -35.78 -12.79
C PRO A 33 16.96 -35.85 -11.41
N ARG A 34 17.70 -35.53 -10.34
CA ARG A 34 17.11 -35.49 -8.99
C ARG A 34 16.09 -34.36 -8.89
N PHE A 35 16.44 -33.20 -9.42
CA PHE A 35 15.58 -32.03 -9.37
C PHE A 35 14.38 -32.17 -10.30
N ALA A 36 14.58 -32.74 -11.49
CA ALA A 36 13.53 -33.16 -12.41
C ALA A 36 12.48 -34.05 -11.72
N LYS A 37 12.91 -35.08 -10.97
CA LYS A 37 12.00 -35.96 -10.24
C LYS A 37 11.24 -35.22 -9.12
N THR A 38 11.90 -34.30 -8.41
CA THR A 38 11.25 -33.52 -7.35
C THR A 38 10.14 -32.62 -7.88
N VAL A 39 10.34 -31.99 -9.05
CA VAL A 39 9.31 -31.11 -9.65
C VAL A 39 8.26 -31.88 -10.45
N ALA A 40 8.57 -33.08 -10.94
CA ALA A 40 7.62 -33.91 -11.67
C ALA A 40 6.46 -34.41 -10.78
N LEU A 41 6.73 -34.67 -9.49
CA LEU A 41 5.71 -35.12 -8.53
C LEU A 41 4.56 -34.12 -8.35
N PRO A 42 4.79 -32.83 -8.01
CA PRO A 42 3.74 -31.85 -7.92
C PRO A 42 3.11 -31.54 -9.29
N ALA A 43 3.87 -31.64 -10.38
CA ALA A 43 3.34 -31.45 -11.73
C ALA A 43 2.31 -32.54 -12.11
N GLN A 44 2.58 -33.80 -11.76
CA GLN A 44 1.60 -34.88 -11.95
C GLN A 44 0.37 -34.70 -11.08
N ALA A 45 0.53 -34.32 -9.81
CA ALA A 45 -0.60 -34.02 -8.93
C ALA A 45 -1.46 -32.88 -9.48
N PHE A 46 -0.83 -31.82 -9.98
CA PHE A 46 -1.51 -30.70 -10.61
C PHE A 46 -2.30 -31.14 -11.84
N HIS A 47 -1.70 -31.94 -12.73
CA HIS A 47 -2.40 -32.44 -13.89
C HIS A 47 -3.62 -33.31 -13.53
N ILE A 48 -3.45 -34.23 -12.57
CA ILE A 48 -4.55 -35.09 -12.12
C ILE A 48 -5.67 -34.25 -11.54
N MET A 49 -5.34 -33.24 -10.73
CA MET A 49 -6.31 -32.30 -10.19
C MET A 49 -7.02 -31.52 -11.30
N GLU A 50 -6.28 -30.97 -12.26
CA GLU A 50 -6.83 -30.20 -13.38
C GLU A 50 -7.82 -31.03 -14.19
N GLN A 51 -7.44 -32.26 -14.55
CA GLN A 51 -8.30 -33.18 -15.29
C GLN A 51 -9.54 -33.55 -14.46
N ARG A 52 -9.40 -33.81 -13.16
CA ARG A 52 -10.54 -34.10 -12.28
C ARG A 52 -11.52 -32.94 -12.17
N VAL A 53 -11.03 -31.70 -12.04
CA VAL A 53 -11.86 -30.49 -12.01
C VAL A 53 -12.60 -30.32 -13.33
N ARG A 54 -11.91 -30.46 -14.45
CA ARG A 54 -12.50 -30.40 -15.80
C ARG A 54 -13.62 -31.43 -15.96
N MET A 55 -13.35 -32.69 -15.61
CA MET A 55 -14.31 -33.78 -15.68
C MET A 55 -15.51 -33.58 -14.74
N ALA A 56 -15.27 -33.02 -13.56
CA ALA A 56 -16.34 -32.66 -12.63
C ALA A 56 -17.26 -31.56 -13.19
N GLY A 57 -16.70 -30.58 -13.91
CA GLY A 57 -17.47 -29.53 -14.60
C GLY A 57 -18.40 -30.06 -15.69
N PHE A 58 -18.01 -31.14 -16.37
CA PHE A 58 -18.84 -31.83 -17.38
C PHE A 58 -19.78 -32.90 -16.79
N GLY A 59 -19.83 -33.07 -15.46
CA GLY A 59 -20.68 -34.08 -14.81
C GLY A 59 -20.18 -35.53 -14.98
N TRP A 60 -18.97 -35.72 -15.52
CA TRP A 60 -18.37 -37.04 -15.78
C TRP A 60 -17.45 -37.49 -14.63
N LYS A 61 -17.86 -37.22 -13.39
CA LYS A 61 -17.11 -37.64 -12.19
C LYS A 61 -16.86 -39.15 -12.25
N ASN A 62 -15.57 -39.52 -12.24
CA ASN A 62 -15.07 -40.91 -12.22
C ASN A 62 -15.37 -41.78 -13.45
N LYS A 63 -15.80 -41.22 -14.59
CA LYS A 63 -16.09 -42.01 -15.81
C LYS A 63 -14.88 -42.22 -16.73
N VAL A 64 -13.80 -41.47 -16.53
CA VAL A 64 -12.58 -41.56 -17.37
C VAL A 64 -11.36 -41.63 -16.45
N GLU A 65 -10.52 -42.63 -16.67
CA GLU A 65 -9.24 -42.77 -15.99
C GLU A 65 -8.26 -41.73 -16.50
N VAL A 66 -7.72 -40.91 -15.59
CA VAL A 66 -6.73 -39.87 -15.93
C VAL A 66 -5.38 -40.54 -16.12
N LYS A 67 -4.88 -40.58 -17.36
CA LYS A 67 -3.54 -41.11 -17.65
C LYS A 67 -2.47 -40.19 -17.05
N PRO A 68 -1.42 -40.75 -16.43
CA PRO A 68 -0.29 -39.95 -15.94
C PRO A 68 0.48 -39.32 -17.12
N LEU A 69 1.16 -38.21 -16.85
CA LEU A 69 2.04 -37.58 -17.85
C LEU A 69 3.24 -38.47 -18.14
N ASN A 70 3.73 -38.38 -19.38
CA ASN A 70 5.08 -38.83 -19.72
C ASN A 70 6.11 -38.11 -18.82
N GLU A 71 7.21 -38.77 -18.48
CA GLU A 71 8.23 -38.24 -17.56
C GLU A 71 8.76 -36.88 -18.04
N ASP A 72 9.12 -36.76 -19.31
CA ASP A 72 9.59 -35.49 -19.90
C ASP A 72 8.53 -34.38 -19.83
N ALA A 73 7.26 -34.74 -20.03
CA ALA A 73 6.17 -33.77 -19.97
C ALA A 73 5.94 -33.30 -18.53
N ALA A 74 6.01 -34.21 -17.55
CA ALA A 74 5.89 -33.88 -16.13
C ALA A 74 7.05 -32.99 -15.65
N VAL A 75 8.27 -33.24 -16.12
CA VAL A 75 9.44 -32.43 -15.80
C VAL A 75 9.33 -31.03 -16.42
N ASN A 76 8.89 -30.91 -17.68
CA ASN A 76 8.68 -29.62 -18.32
C ASN A 76 7.60 -28.79 -17.61
N LEU A 77 6.46 -29.41 -17.29
CA LEU A 77 5.38 -28.76 -16.55
C LEU A 77 5.86 -28.32 -15.16
N GLY A 78 6.59 -29.19 -14.44
CA GLY A 78 7.18 -28.85 -13.15
C GLY A 78 8.18 -27.70 -13.22
N ALA A 79 9.02 -27.66 -14.25
CA ALA A 79 9.96 -26.56 -14.48
C ALA A 79 9.21 -25.23 -14.72
N GLU A 80 8.13 -25.25 -15.50
CA GLU A 80 7.28 -24.08 -15.71
C GLU A 80 6.65 -23.57 -14.41
N MET A 81 6.04 -24.47 -13.64
CA MET A 81 5.43 -24.14 -12.34
C MET A 81 6.43 -23.52 -11.37
N VAL A 82 7.65 -24.07 -11.26
CA VAL A 82 8.70 -23.51 -10.39
C VAL A 82 9.14 -22.13 -10.88
N GLY A 83 9.31 -21.96 -12.19
CA GLY A 83 9.68 -20.67 -12.77
C GLY A 83 8.63 -19.59 -12.48
N GLU A 84 7.36 -19.91 -12.62
CA GLU A 84 6.25 -19.01 -12.28
C GLU A 84 6.20 -18.71 -10.78
N PHE A 85 6.36 -19.72 -9.94
CA PHE A 85 6.38 -19.56 -8.49
C PHE A 85 7.48 -18.59 -8.02
N VAL A 86 8.66 -18.65 -8.64
CA VAL A 86 9.77 -17.72 -8.36
C VAL A 86 9.42 -16.29 -8.79
N ILE A 87 8.78 -16.12 -9.95
CA ILE A 87 8.33 -14.79 -10.40
C ILE A 87 7.30 -14.21 -9.41
N PHE A 88 6.31 -15.02 -9.00
CA PHE A 88 5.28 -14.61 -8.07
C PHE A 88 5.83 -14.31 -6.67
N SER A 89 6.77 -15.12 -6.16
CA SER A 89 7.37 -14.88 -4.85
C SER A 89 8.18 -13.58 -4.83
N LEU A 90 8.97 -13.30 -5.87
CA LEU A 90 9.70 -12.04 -6.02
C LEU A 90 8.74 -10.84 -6.09
N ALA A 91 7.64 -10.96 -6.84
CA ALA A 91 6.62 -9.92 -6.90
C ALA A 91 5.97 -9.67 -5.53
N ALA A 92 5.59 -10.73 -4.82
CA ALA A 92 4.99 -10.64 -3.50
C ALA A 92 5.93 -10.00 -2.48
N ILE A 93 7.21 -10.40 -2.45
CA ILE A 93 8.24 -9.79 -1.60
C ILE A 93 8.38 -8.30 -1.91
N CYS A 94 8.45 -7.93 -3.20
CA CYS A 94 8.53 -6.53 -3.62
C CYS A 94 7.35 -5.70 -3.10
N VAL A 95 6.13 -6.23 -3.20
CA VAL A 95 4.92 -5.55 -2.71
C VAL A 95 4.95 -5.41 -1.18
N ILE A 96 5.33 -6.46 -0.45
CA ILE A 96 5.42 -6.42 1.02
C ILE A 96 6.44 -5.36 1.46
N LEU A 97 7.62 -5.34 0.85
CA LEU A 97 8.64 -4.33 1.14
C LEU A 97 8.10 -2.93 0.87
N GLN A 98 7.42 -2.72 -0.25
CA GLN A 98 6.82 -1.43 -0.56
C GLN A 98 5.78 -1.00 0.48
N VAL A 99 4.95 -1.91 0.98
CA VAL A 99 3.97 -1.61 2.04
C VAL A 99 4.68 -1.19 3.33
N VAL A 100 5.74 -1.90 3.72
CA VAL A 100 6.53 -1.57 4.90
C VAL A 100 7.20 -0.19 4.75
N TYR A 101 7.82 0.08 3.59
CA TYR A 101 8.43 1.38 3.30
C TYR A 101 7.40 2.52 3.24
N SER A 102 6.25 2.29 2.62
CA SER A 102 5.17 3.29 2.48
C SER A 102 4.62 3.72 3.84
N LYS A 103 4.39 2.77 4.75
CA LYS A 103 3.94 3.07 6.13
C LYS A 103 4.88 4.01 6.87
N ARG A 104 6.20 3.87 6.67
CA ARG A 104 7.19 4.76 7.29
C ARG A 104 7.11 6.18 6.72
N SER A 105 6.80 6.34 5.44
CA SER A 105 6.59 7.65 4.82
C SER A 105 5.28 8.30 5.25
N GLU A 106 4.23 7.52 5.51
CA GLU A 106 2.92 8.04 5.94
C GLU A 106 2.96 8.61 7.35
N LYS A 107 3.61 7.93 8.30
CA LYS A 107 3.77 8.44 9.67
C LYS A 107 4.38 9.85 9.72
N ARG A 108 5.43 10.10 8.91
CA ARG A 108 6.03 11.44 8.81
C ARG A 108 5.06 12.48 8.25
N LYS A 109 4.20 12.10 7.30
CA LYS A 109 3.20 13.01 6.74
C LYS A 109 2.11 13.33 7.78
N GLU A 110 1.71 12.33 8.55
CA GLU A 110 0.74 12.48 9.64
C GLU A 110 1.28 13.38 10.76
N GLU A 111 2.54 13.21 11.17
CA GLU A 111 3.22 14.11 12.11
C GLU A 111 3.25 15.56 11.62
N VAL A 112 3.61 15.78 10.35
CA VAL A 112 3.62 17.13 9.76
C VAL A 112 2.23 17.74 9.71
N LEU A 113 1.19 16.94 9.42
CA LEU A 113 -0.19 17.41 9.43
C LEU A 113 -0.66 17.75 10.86
N ASN A 114 -0.36 16.90 11.83
CA ASN A 114 -0.68 17.15 13.24
C ASN A 114 0.01 18.41 13.77
N ASN A 115 1.30 18.60 13.47
CA ASN A 115 2.02 19.82 13.84
C ASN A 115 1.39 21.08 13.24
N LYS A 116 0.92 21.00 11.98
CA LYS A 116 0.17 22.10 11.36
C LYS A 116 -1.15 22.37 12.05
N LEU A 117 -1.91 21.33 12.40
CA LEU A 117 -3.18 21.49 13.12
C LEU A 117 -2.96 22.15 14.50
N VAL A 118 -1.94 21.71 15.23
CA VAL A 118 -1.56 22.32 16.52
C VAL A 118 -1.20 23.79 16.32
N SER A 119 -0.34 24.12 15.35
CA SER A 119 0.05 25.50 15.08
C SER A 119 -1.14 26.40 14.69
N LEU A 120 -2.12 25.87 13.95
CA LEU A 120 -3.33 26.60 13.59
C LEU A 120 -4.24 26.81 14.80
N GLN A 121 -4.36 25.82 15.69
CA GLN A 121 -5.10 25.98 16.94
C GLN A 121 -4.46 27.05 17.83
N GLU A 122 -3.13 27.08 17.94
CA GLU A 122 -2.40 28.12 18.67
C GLU A 122 -2.65 29.51 18.08
N GLN A 123 -2.60 29.65 16.76
CA GLN A 123 -2.91 30.92 16.08
C GLN A 123 -4.36 31.37 16.35
N ILE A 124 -5.33 30.46 16.34
CA ILE A 124 -6.73 30.78 16.66
C ILE A 124 -6.87 31.24 18.12
N LEU A 125 -6.16 30.59 19.05
CA LEU A 125 -6.18 30.99 20.46
C LEU A 125 -5.57 32.38 20.64
N GLN A 126 -4.41 32.65 20.05
CA GLN A 126 -3.78 33.97 20.07
C GLN A 126 -4.70 35.05 19.51
N LEU A 127 -5.31 34.80 18.35
CA LEU A 127 -6.28 35.72 17.74
C LEU A 127 -7.51 35.97 18.63
N ASN A 128 -7.99 34.95 19.34
CA ASN A 128 -9.11 35.13 20.26
C ASN A 128 -8.73 35.95 21.50
N VAL A 129 -7.49 35.81 22.01
CA VAL A 129 -6.96 36.62 23.11
C VAL A 129 -6.84 38.08 22.66
N GLU A 130 -6.16 38.34 21.54
CA GLU A 130 -6.00 39.69 20.98
C GLU A 130 -7.36 40.35 20.70
N LYS A 131 -8.31 39.59 20.16
CA LYS A 131 -9.70 40.06 19.99
C LYS A 131 -10.37 40.44 21.31
N SER A 132 -10.11 39.70 22.38
CA SER A 132 -10.68 39.98 23.70
C SER A 132 -10.08 41.25 24.32
N GLU A 133 -8.77 41.46 24.14
CA GLU A 133 -8.05 42.66 24.57
C GLU A 133 -8.59 43.89 23.84
N PHE A 134 -8.67 43.85 22.50
CA PHE A 134 -9.27 44.95 21.72
C PHE A 134 -10.73 45.22 22.12
N LYS A 135 -11.51 44.18 22.45
CA LYS A 135 -12.90 44.37 22.90
C LYS A 135 -12.96 45.07 24.27
N GLN A 136 -12.03 44.78 25.18
CA GLN A 136 -11.92 45.48 26.47
C GLN A 136 -11.50 46.93 26.27
N GLU A 137 -10.50 47.21 25.44
CA GLU A 137 -10.08 48.59 25.13
C GLU A 137 -11.22 49.43 24.57
N ILE A 138 -11.99 48.88 23.62
CA ILE A 138 -13.18 49.55 23.08
C ILE A 138 -14.21 49.84 24.17
N SER A 139 -14.40 48.92 25.13
CA SER A 139 -15.33 49.13 26.26
C SER A 139 -14.86 50.27 27.15
N ASN A 140 -13.59 50.28 27.55
CA ASN A 140 -13.00 51.31 28.41
C ASN A 140 -13.03 52.70 27.74
N LEU A 141 -12.77 52.75 26.43
CA LEU A 141 -12.87 53.99 25.65
C LEU A 141 -14.31 54.51 25.59
N LYS A 142 -15.30 53.62 25.40
CA LYS A 142 -16.72 54.01 25.44
C LYS A 142 -17.13 54.57 26.79
N GLU A 143 -16.70 53.95 27.89
CA GLU A 143 -16.94 54.46 29.24
C GLU A 143 -16.31 55.85 29.45
N SER A 144 -15.05 56.02 29.04
CA SER A 144 -14.35 57.30 29.13
C SER A 144 -15.06 58.41 28.34
N ILE A 145 -15.57 58.11 27.13
CA ILE A 145 -16.35 59.07 26.32
C ILE A 145 -17.67 59.42 27.01
N LEU A 146 -18.34 58.45 27.64
CA LEU A 146 -19.59 58.68 28.38
C LEU A 146 -19.38 59.63 29.56
N LEU A 147 -18.31 59.42 30.33
CA LEU A 147 -17.91 60.29 31.43
C LEU A 147 -17.57 61.71 30.95
N LEU A 148 -16.81 61.85 29.87
CA LEU A 148 -16.50 63.16 29.30
C LEU A 148 -17.76 63.88 28.80
N LYS A 149 -18.73 63.15 28.24
CA LYS A 149 -20.02 63.71 27.84
C LYS A 149 -20.83 64.20 29.03
N SER A 150 -20.90 63.43 30.13
CA SER A 150 -21.65 63.85 31.32
C SER A 150 -21.03 65.09 31.97
N VAL A 151 -19.70 65.13 32.11
CA VAL A 151 -18.98 66.31 32.64
C VAL A 151 -19.21 67.55 31.77
N LYS A 152 -19.20 67.39 30.43
CA LYS A 152 -19.47 68.49 29.51
C LYS A 152 -20.91 69.02 29.62
N VAL A 153 -21.88 68.16 29.92
CA VAL A 153 -23.27 68.58 30.15
C VAL A 153 -23.37 69.39 31.45
N GLU A 154 -22.73 68.93 32.53
CA GLU A 154 -22.69 69.65 33.80
C GLU A 154 -22.03 71.03 33.70
N LEU A 155 -20.94 71.15 32.92
CA LEU A 155 -20.26 72.43 32.67
C LEU A 155 -21.07 73.41 31.81
N ASN A 156 -21.99 72.93 30.96
CA ASN A 156 -22.86 73.78 30.14
C ASN A 156 -24.18 74.17 30.85
N SER A 157 -24.47 73.59 32.02
CA SER A 157 -25.66 73.87 32.82
C SER A 157 -25.43 74.82 34.01
N ASN A 158 -24.17 75.22 34.25
CA ASN A 158 -23.76 76.29 35.18
C ASN A 158 -23.40 77.55 34.40
#